data_AF-A0A850LR96-F1
#
_entry.id   AF-A0A850LR96-F1
#
_cell.length_a   1.000
_cell.length_b   1.000
_cell.length_c   1.000
_cell.angle_alpha   90.00
_cell.angle_beta   90.00
_cell.angle_gamma   90.00
#
_symmetry.space_group_name_H-M   'P 1'
#
loop_
_entity.id
_entity.type
_entity.pdbx_description
1 polymer ?
#
loop_
_entity_poly.entity_id
_entity_poly.type
_entity_poly.pdbx_seq_one_letter_code
_entity_poly.pdbx_strand_id
1 'polypeptide(L)'
;HRLLGYSDAIHNTIELDCQLRLEGTSWKEIFSGEKYTNLDESERARLDKESIKWRQLFQIDSDYKTQMEWGDVGRVFVFIQRDALKKRDFSTTYALYQG
;
A
#
# COMPACT_ATOMS: atom_id res chain seq x y z
N HIS A 1 -14.96 -1.97 4.51
CA HIS A 1 -13.98 -2.62 5.39
C HIS A 1 -13.64 -4.03 4.89
N ARG A 2 -12.37 -4.46 4.97
CA ARG A 2 -11.92 -5.81 4.57
C ARG A 2 -10.83 -6.34 5.52
N LEU A 3 -10.80 -7.65 5.73
CA LEU A 3 -9.72 -8.36 6.42
C LEU A 3 -9.03 -9.28 5.41
N LEU A 4 -7.70 -9.17 5.28
CA LEU A 4 -6.91 -9.86 4.26
C LEU A 4 -7.45 -9.63 2.83
N GLY A 5 -7.10 -10.50 1.89
CA GLY A 5 -7.61 -10.45 0.52
C GLY A 5 -7.01 -9.32 -0.32
N TYR A 6 -7.75 -8.94 -1.37
CA TYR A 6 -7.34 -7.87 -2.29
C TYR A 6 -7.88 -6.52 -1.82
N SER A 7 -7.05 -5.49 -1.95
CA SER A 7 -7.41 -4.11 -1.62
C SER A 7 -8.39 -3.52 -2.63
N ASP A 8 -9.21 -2.61 -2.13
CA ASP A 8 -10.02 -1.70 -2.92
C ASP A 8 -9.27 -0.37 -3.09
N ALA A 9 -8.12 -0.45 -3.76
CA ALA A 9 -7.22 0.70 -3.94
C ALA A 9 -7.84 1.76 -4.87
N ILE A 10 -7.52 3.03 -4.62
CA ILE A 10 -8.07 4.18 -5.37
C ILE A 10 -7.10 4.61 -6.48
N HIS A 11 -5.81 4.65 -6.16
CA HIS A 11 -4.76 5.10 -7.08
C HIS A 11 -3.95 3.89 -7.58
N ASN A 12 -2.69 3.78 -7.15
CA ASN A 12 -1.87 2.60 -7.41
C ASN A 12 -2.24 1.46 -6.47
N THR A 13 -1.80 0.25 -6.81
CA THR A 13 -1.85 -0.89 -5.88
C THR A 13 -1.06 -0.55 -4.61
N ILE A 14 -1.62 -0.87 -3.45
CA ILE A 14 -0.99 -0.60 -2.15
C ILE A 14 0.34 -1.36 -2.01
N GLU A 15 0.45 -2.54 -2.62
CA GLU A 15 1.67 -3.33 -2.72
C GLU A 15 2.83 -2.56 -3.37
N LEU A 16 2.55 -1.79 -4.42
CA LEU A 16 3.53 -0.96 -5.11
C LEU A 16 3.93 0.23 -4.25
N ASP A 17 2.96 0.94 -3.67
CA ASP A 17 3.22 2.08 -2.78
C ASP A 17 4.09 1.64 -1.59
N CYS A 18 3.81 0.48 -0.99
CA CYS A 18 4.62 -0.08 0.08
C CYS A 18 6.07 -0.37 -0.38
N GLN A 19 6.23 -1.00 -1.54
CA GLN A 19 7.56 -1.34 -2.05
C GLN A 19 8.38 -0.09 -2.38
N LEU A 20 7.78 0.90 -3.05
CA LEU A 20 8.42 2.18 -3.33
C LEU A 20 8.85 2.89 -2.04
N ARG A 21 8.00 2.86 -1.01
CA ARG A 21 8.30 3.46 0.29
C ARG A 21 9.45 2.76 1.00
N LEU A 22 9.48 1.43 0.94
CA LEU A 22 10.56 0.61 1.50
C LEU A 22 11.91 0.91 0.83
N GLU A 23 11.90 1.12 -0.50
CA GLU A 23 13.08 1.50 -1.28
C GLU A 23 13.48 2.98 -1.15
N GLY A 24 12.80 3.73 -0.26
CA GLY A 24 13.18 5.09 0.10
C GLY A 24 12.50 6.19 -0.70
N THR A 25 11.53 5.86 -1.57
CA THR A 25 10.72 6.86 -2.27
C THR A 25 9.86 7.62 -1.26
N SER A 26 9.81 8.94 -1.37
CA SER A 26 8.96 9.75 -0.50
C SER A 26 7.48 9.58 -0.84
N TRP A 27 6.59 9.81 0.14
CA TRP A 27 5.15 9.77 -0.11
C TRP A 27 4.70 10.75 -1.19
N LYS A 28 5.34 11.93 -1.27
CA LYS A 28 5.04 12.94 -2.30
C LYS A 28 5.27 12.39 -3.70
N GLU A 29 6.38 11.68 -3.92
CA GLU A 29 6.73 11.08 -5.22
C GLU A 29 5.87 9.85 -5.55
N ILE A 30 5.44 9.10 -4.52
CA ILE A 30 4.49 7.98 -4.70
C ILE A 30 3.14 8.50 -5.16
N PHE A 31 2.60 9.52 -4.48
CA PHE A 31 1.30 10.09 -4.80
C PHE A 31 1.28 10.89 -6.12
N SER A 32 2.41 11.46 -6.55
CA SER A 32 2.50 12.07 -7.88
C SER A 32 2.55 11.05 -9.01
N GLY A 33 2.90 9.79 -8.71
CA GLY A 33 3.12 8.74 -9.71
C GLY A 33 4.38 8.94 -10.57
N GLU A 34 5.10 10.04 -10.40
CA GLU A 34 6.26 10.40 -11.22
C GLU A 34 7.40 9.40 -11.05
N LYS A 35 7.60 8.90 -9.83
CA LYS A 35 8.69 7.95 -9.56
C LYS A 35 8.56 6.71 -10.44
N TYR A 36 7.41 6.03 -10.39
CA TYR A 36 7.21 4.77 -11.11
C TYR A 36 7.18 4.98 -12.63
N THR A 37 6.56 6.07 -13.10
CA THR A 37 6.43 6.39 -14.52
C THR A 37 7.79 6.64 -15.19
N ASN A 38 8.74 7.24 -14.45
CA ASN A 38 10.06 7.60 -14.96
C ASN A 38 11.10 6.47 -14.88
N LEU A 39 10.75 5.30 -14.36
CA LEU A 39 11.65 4.14 -14.34
C LEU A 39 11.77 3.49 -15.73
N ASP A 40 12.90 2.84 -15.98
CA ASP A 40 13.01 1.95 -17.13
C ASP A 40 12.20 0.65 -16.93
N GLU A 41 12.07 -0.13 -18.01
CA GLU A 41 11.30 -1.38 -17.99
C GLU A 41 11.86 -2.42 -17.02
N SER A 42 13.19 -2.51 -16.90
CA SER A 42 13.84 -3.47 -16.02
C SER A 42 13.56 -3.17 -14.55
N GLU A 43 13.65 -1.90 -14.16
CA GLU A 43 13.35 -1.47 -12.79
C GLU A 43 11.86 -1.58 -12.46
N ARG A 44 10.96 -1.29 -13.41
CA ARG A 44 9.52 -1.54 -13.22
C ARG A 44 9.23 -3.02 -12.99
N ALA A 45 9.77 -3.90 -13.83
CA ALA A 45 9.57 -5.34 -13.68
C ALA A 45 10.13 -5.87 -12.36
N ARG A 46 11.26 -5.32 -11.89
CA ARG A 46 11.83 -5.63 -10.57
C ARG A 46 10.89 -5.20 -9.45
N LEU A 47 10.39 -3.96 -9.49
CA LEU A 47 9.45 -3.45 -8.49
C LEU A 47 8.18 -4.29 -8.44
N ASP A 48 7.56 -4.57 -9.58
CA ASP A 48 6.33 -5.37 -9.65
C ASP A 48 6.51 -6.75 -8.99
N LYS A 49 7.66 -7.39 -9.25
CA LYS A 49 8.01 -8.68 -8.64
C LYS A 49 8.24 -8.60 -7.12
N GLU A 50 8.75 -7.48 -6.62
CA GLU A 50 8.94 -7.29 -5.18
C GLU A 50 7.64 -6.89 -4.49
N SER A 51 6.81 -6.07 -5.14
CA SER A 51 5.50 -5.63 -4.67
C SER A 51 4.56 -6.80 -4.37
N ILE A 52 4.56 -7.86 -5.19
CA ILE A 52 3.73 -9.05 -4.92
C ILE A 52 4.09 -9.80 -3.63
N LYS A 53 5.13 -9.41 -2.89
CA LYS A 53 5.47 -9.96 -1.56
C LYS A 53 4.69 -9.28 -0.43
N TRP A 54 4.05 -8.16 -0.69
CA TRP A 54 3.24 -7.45 0.30
C TRP A 54 1.87 -8.10 0.46
N ARG A 55 1.33 -8.08 1.67
CA ARG A 55 0.04 -8.69 2.03
C ARG A 55 -0.79 -7.70 2.81
N GLN A 56 -2.05 -7.53 2.39
CA GLN A 56 -3.04 -6.82 3.17
C GLN A 56 -3.29 -7.57 4.49
N LEU A 57 -3.24 -6.86 5.60
CA LEU A 57 -3.75 -7.31 6.89
C LEU A 57 -5.21 -6.88 7.04
N PHE A 58 -5.49 -5.59 6.86
CA PHE A 58 -6.85 -5.07 6.88
C PHE A 58 -6.96 -3.74 6.12
N GLN A 59 -8.20 -3.40 5.77
CA GLN A 59 -8.61 -2.15 5.13
C GLN A 59 -9.82 -1.58 5.88
N ILE A 60 -9.75 -0.30 6.22
CA ILE A 60 -10.83 0.45 6.86
C ILE A 60 -11.26 1.55 5.89
N ASP A 61 -12.51 1.49 5.46
CA ASP A 61 -13.06 2.46 4.53
C ASP A 61 -13.67 3.63 5.31
N SER A 62 -13.87 4.75 4.64
CA SER A 62 -14.83 5.73 5.14
C SER A 62 -16.22 5.08 5.11
N ASP A 63 -16.94 5.17 6.23
CA ASP A 63 -18.23 4.53 6.42
C ASP A 63 -19.13 5.38 7.32
N TYR A 64 -20.14 5.97 6.70
CA TYR A 64 -21.15 6.83 7.33
C TYR A 64 -21.91 6.13 8.46
N LYS A 65 -22.15 4.81 8.38
CA LYS A 65 -22.90 4.10 9.43
C LYS A 65 -22.13 4.05 10.74
N THR A 66 -20.81 3.99 10.64
CA THR A 66 -19.89 3.98 11.76
C THR A 66 -19.30 5.36 12.08
N GLN A 67 -19.67 6.38 11.30
CA GLN A 67 -19.10 7.74 11.37
C GLN A 67 -17.57 7.76 11.24
N MET A 68 -17.00 6.81 10.49
CA MET A 68 -15.58 6.79 10.17
C MET A 68 -15.37 7.56 8.88
N GLU A 69 -14.57 8.61 8.91
CA GLU A 69 -14.23 9.41 7.74
C GLU A 69 -12.71 9.55 7.64
N TRP A 70 -12.19 9.30 6.45
CA TRP A 70 -10.78 9.47 6.12
C TRP A 70 -10.67 10.49 4.99
N GLY A 71 -10.38 11.75 5.31
CA GLY A 71 -10.27 12.81 4.30
C GLY A 71 -11.54 12.93 3.44
N ASP A 72 -11.40 12.85 2.12
CA ASP A 72 -12.51 12.93 1.15
C ASP A 72 -13.02 11.53 0.76
N VAL A 73 -13.66 10.84 1.71
CA VAL A 73 -14.19 9.47 1.51
C VAL A 73 -13.10 8.44 1.15
N GLY A 74 -11.92 8.63 1.71
CA GLY A 74 -10.77 7.76 1.51
C GLY A 74 -10.82 6.46 2.32
N ARG A 75 -9.70 5.75 2.30
CA ARG A 75 -9.51 4.42 2.89
C ARG A 75 -8.12 4.31 3.51
N VAL A 76 -8.04 3.59 4.62
CA VAL A 76 -6.79 3.22 5.28
C VAL A 76 -6.51 1.76 5.04
N PHE A 77 -5.27 1.46 4.66
CA PHE A 77 -4.78 0.12 4.38
C PHE A 77 -3.63 -0.20 5.32
N VAL A 78 -3.57 -1.45 5.81
CA VAL A 78 -2.43 -1.95 6.57
C VAL A 78 -1.85 -3.17 5.90
N PHE A 79 -0.55 -3.10 5.63
CA PHE A 79 0.19 -4.05 4.83
C PHE A 79 1.48 -4.50 5.51
N ILE A 80 1.91 -5.71 5.18
CA ILE A 80 3.12 -6.34 5.70
C ILE A 80 3.83 -7.14 4.61
N GLN A 81 5.17 -7.19 4.63
CA GLN A 81 5.88 -8.14 3.79
C GLN A 81 5.66 -9.58 4.23
N ARG A 82 5.52 -10.50 3.26
CA ARG A 82 5.26 -11.92 3.51
C ARG A 82 6.27 -12.57 4.45
N ASP A 83 7.54 -12.20 4.37
CA ASP A 83 8.57 -12.83 5.21
C ASP A 83 8.57 -12.27 6.65
N ALA A 84 8.20 -11.02 6.85
CA ALA A 84 7.92 -10.46 8.18
C ALA A 84 6.67 -11.13 8.79
N LEU A 85 5.62 -11.33 7.99
CA LEU A 85 4.40 -12.03 8.41
C LEU A 85 4.69 -13.47 8.88
N LYS A 86 5.52 -14.22 8.15
CA LYS A 86 5.94 -15.59 8.57
C LYS A 86 6.65 -15.58 9.93
N LYS A 87 7.45 -14.55 10.20
CA LYS A 87 8.15 -14.36 11.48
C LYS A 87 7.26 -13.77 12.58
N ARG A 88 6.01 -13.41 12.26
CA ARG A 88 5.09 -12.67 13.13
C ARG A 88 5.69 -11.34 13.60
N ASP A 89 6.54 -10.74 12.78
CA ASP A 89 7.16 -9.45 13.05
C ASP A 89 6.31 -8.34 12.43
N PHE A 90 5.41 -7.78 13.23
CA PHE A 90 4.55 -6.68 12.81
C PHE A 90 5.19 -5.31 12.99
N SER A 91 6.46 -5.22 13.41
CA SER A 91 7.16 -3.93 13.55
C SER A 91 7.42 -3.23 12.21
N THR A 92 7.33 -3.99 11.11
CA THR A 92 7.59 -3.53 9.73
C THR A 92 6.31 -3.31 8.92
N THR A 93 5.15 -3.24 9.57
CA THR A 93 3.88 -2.97 8.88
C THR A 93 3.79 -1.53 8.41
N TYR A 94 3.24 -1.31 7.22
CA TYR A 94 2.91 0.01 6.72
C TYR A 94 1.42 0.25 6.83
N ALA A 95 1.06 1.39 7.42
CA ALA A 95 -0.29 1.95 7.38
C ALA A 95 -0.30 3.12 6.41
N LEU A 96 -1.19 3.08 5.43
CA LEU A 96 -1.25 4.04 4.33
C LEU A 96 -2.69 4.50 4.14
N TYR A 97 -2.83 5.75 3.72
CA TYR A 97 -4.10 6.36 3.35
C TYR A 97 -4.11 6.60 1.84
N GLN A 98 -5.23 6.29 1.19
CA GLN A 98 -5.58 6.82 -0.13
C GLN A 98 -6.97 7.42 -0.04
N GLY A 99 -7.16 8.59 -0.67
CA GLY A 99 -8.44 9.26 -0.86
C GLY A 99 -8.29 10.38 -1.87
#